data_AF-A0A7V9S7J6-F1
#
_entry.id   AF-A0A7V9S7J6-F1
#
_cell.length_a   1.000
_cell.length_b   1.000
_cell.length_c   1.000
_cell.angle_alpha   90.00
_cell.angle_beta   90.00
_cell.angle_gamma   90.00
#
_symmetry.space_group_name_H-M   'P 1'
#
loop_
_entity.id
_entity.type
_entity.pdbx_description
1 polymer ?
#
loop_
_entity_poly.entity_id
_entity_poly.type
_entity_poly.pdbx_seq_one_letter_code
_entity_poly.pdbx_strand_id
1 'polypeptide(L)'
;MKIRTVLLGAISGAGALMALAAPASAYIACNRDGDCWHTESRYSRPGISFDYHPDDWYFHRRWEGDRSDRYRYRAYRDDVAKGYWRNGVWITF
;
A
#
# COMPACT_ATOMS: atom_id res chain seq x y z
N MET A 1 -63.79 -25.15 7.83
CA MET A 1 -62.69 -24.57 7.03
C MET A 1 -61.42 -25.37 7.35
N LYS A 2 -60.82 -26.04 6.37
CA LYS A 2 -59.66 -26.94 6.57
C LYS A 2 -58.37 -26.12 6.50
N ILE A 3 -57.69 -25.99 7.63
CA ILE A 3 -56.30 -25.52 7.72
C ILE A 3 -55.41 -26.69 7.29
N ARG A 4 -54.71 -26.58 6.17
CA ARG A 4 -53.56 -27.45 5.86
C ARG A 4 -52.48 -26.73 5.08
N THR A 5 -51.28 -26.84 5.65
CA THR A 5 -49.96 -26.78 5.00
C THR A 5 -49.34 -25.40 4.88
N VAL A 6 -48.65 -25.05 5.96
CA VAL A 6 -47.45 -24.21 6.00
C VAL A 6 -46.48 -24.63 4.89
N LEU A 7 -46.14 -23.70 3.98
CA LEU A 7 -44.95 -23.78 3.14
C LEU A 7 -43.97 -22.72 3.64
N LEU A 8 -43.20 -23.12 4.65
CA LEU A 8 -41.94 -22.51 5.03
C LEU A 8 -40.90 -22.82 3.95
N GLY A 9 -40.12 -21.82 3.56
CA GLY A 9 -38.73 -22.04 3.16
C GLY A 9 -38.40 -21.82 1.69
N ALA A 10 -38.16 -20.55 1.33
CA ALA A 10 -36.98 -20.14 0.54
C ALA A 10 -36.98 -18.61 0.41
N ILE A 11 -36.63 -17.89 1.48
CA ILE A 11 -36.07 -16.55 1.31
C ILE A 11 -34.64 -16.79 0.81
N SER A 12 -34.48 -16.83 -0.50
CA SER A 12 -33.17 -16.89 -1.15
C SER A 12 -32.42 -15.61 -0.81
N GLY A 13 -31.67 -15.63 0.30
CA GLY A 13 -30.80 -14.55 0.73
C GLY A 13 -29.66 -14.38 -0.26
N ALA A 14 -29.88 -13.61 -1.32
CA ALA A 14 -28.81 -12.99 -2.08
C ALA A 14 -28.27 -11.81 -1.25
N GLY A 15 -27.60 -12.14 -0.13
CA GLY A 15 -26.81 -11.17 0.61
C GLY A 15 -25.65 -10.76 -0.28
N ALA A 16 -25.64 -9.50 -0.71
CA ALA A 16 -24.58 -8.92 -1.51
C ALA A 16 -23.24 -9.17 -0.81
N LEU A 17 -22.39 -10.01 -1.42
CA LEU A 17 -20.97 -10.03 -1.11
C LEU A 17 -20.39 -8.73 -1.66
N MET A 18 -20.54 -7.63 -0.90
CA MET A 18 -19.74 -6.44 -1.10
C MET A 18 -18.31 -6.86 -0.75
N ALA A 19 -17.57 -7.35 -1.74
CA ALA A 19 -16.15 -7.55 -1.64
C ALA A 19 -15.56 -6.21 -1.21
N LEU A 20 -15.15 -6.12 0.05
CA LEU A 20 -14.37 -5.01 0.57
C LEU A 20 -13.01 -5.09 -0.12
N ALA A 21 -12.95 -4.60 -1.35
CA ALA A 21 -11.69 -4.32 -2.01
C ALA A 21 -11.06 -3.18 -1.23
N ALA A 22 -10.30 -3.53 -0.19
CA ALA A 22 -9.37 -2.58 0.41
C ALA A 22 -8.49 -2.10 -0.75
N PRO A 23 -8.37 -0.78 -0.99
CA PRO A 23 -7.41 -0.31 -1.95
C PRO A 23 -6.06 -0.88 -1.54
N ALA A 24 -5.35 -1.52 -2.46
CA ALA A 24 -3.95 -1.86 -2.24
C ALA A 24 -3.23 -0.53 -1.98
N SER A 25 -3.02 -0.20 -0.70
CA SER A 25 -2.52 1.10 -0.31
C SER A 25 -1.02 1.10 -0.49
N ALA A 26 -0.57 1.32 -1.72
CA ALA A 26 0.81 1.64 -1.99
C ALA A 26 1.07 3.11 -1.64
N TYR A 27 2.23 3.35 -1.03
CA TYR A 27 2.76 4.66 -0.70
C TYR A 27 4.17 4.75 -1.27
N ILE A 28 4.60 5.97 -1.58
CA ILE A 28 6.02 6.26 -1.79
C ILE A 28 6.59 6.76 -0.48
N ALA A 29 7.51 6.01 0.11
CA ALA A 29 8.30 6.46 1.25
C ALA A 29 9.59 7.08 0.73
N CYS A 30 9.95 8.26 1.20
CA CYS A 30 11.22 8.92 0.92
C CYS A 30 11.97 9.20 2.23
N ASN A 31 13.27 8.93 2.26
CA ASN A 31 14.14 9.28 3.39
C ASN A 31 14.78 10.68 3.19
N ARG A 32 15.44 11.19 4.24
CA ARG A 32 16.16 12.48 4.20
C ARG A 32 17.32 12.51 3.20
N ASP A 33 17.87 11.36 2.87
CA ASP A 33 18.98 11.25 1.92
C ASP A 33 18.47 11.33 0.46
N GLY A 34 17.16 11.34 0.25
CA GLY A 34 16.53 11.39 -1.06
C GLY A 34 16.20 10.02 -1.66
N ASP A 35 16.48 8.90 -0.98
CA ASP A 35 16.06 7.59 -1.48
C ASP A 35 14.56 7.41 -1.27
N CYS A 36 13.84 7.03 -2.34
CA CYS A 36 12.41 6.78 -2.32
C CYS A 36 12.08 5.36 -2.80
N TRP A 37 11.06 4.71 -2.22
CA TRP A 37 10.62 3.37 -2.61
C TRP A 37 9.12 3.18 -2.35
N HIS A 38 8.50 2.24 -3.09
CA HIS A 38 7.14 1.80 -2.76
C HIS A 38 7.08 1.08 -1.41
N THR A 39 5.99 1.25 -0.70
CA THR A 39 5.66 0.48 0.50
C THR A 39 4.16 0.36 0.65
N GLU A 40 3.70 -0.79 1.15
CA GLU A 40 2.29 -1.01 1.47
C GLU A 40 1.87 -0.42 2.82
N SER A 41 2.83 0.03 3.63
CA SER A 41 2.52 0.58 4.95
C SER A 41 3.41 1.77 5.32
N ARG A 42 2.87 2.62 6.19
CA ARG A 42 3.61 3.70 6.84
C ARG A 42 4.22 3.18 8.13
N TYR A 43 5.50 3.46 8.34
CA TYR A 43 6.26 3.00 9.48
C TYR A 43 6.80 4.21 10.25
N SER A 44 6.94 4.08 11.57
CA SER A 44 7.58 5.08 12.43
C SER A 44 8.71 4.43 13.23
N ARG A 45 9.88 5.06 13.26
CA ARG A 45 11.07 4.52 13.95
C ARG A 45 11.81 5.65 14.69
N PRO A 46 12.25 5.43 15.94
CA PRO A 46 13.03 6.43 16.66
C PRO A 46 14.28 6.85 15.88
N GLY A 47 14.50 8.15 15.74
CA GLY A 47 15.66 8.73 15.05
C GLY A 47 15.59 8.68 13.51
N ILE A 48 14.58 8.06 12.92
CA ILE A 48 14.41 7.94 11.47
C ILE A 48 13.09 8.60 11.07
N SER A 49 13.13 9.39 10.00
CA SER A 49 11.96 10.10 9.49
C SER A 49 11.79 9.79 8.02
N PHE A 50 10.56 9.51 7.63
CA PHE A 50 10.17 9.26 6.25
C PHE A 50 9.04 10.21 5.86
N ASP A 51 9.15 10.76 4.66
CA ASP A 51 8.06 11.45 4.01
C ASP A 51 7.25 10.42 3.21
N TYR A 52 5.93 10.44 3.38
CA TYR A 52 5.03 9.50 2.70
C TYR A 52 4.15 10.25 1.70
N HIS A 53 4.17 9.78 0.46
CA HIS A 53 3.30 10.26 -0.61
C HIS A 53 2.33 9.15 -1.05
N PRO A 54 1.17 9.51 -1.62
CA PRO A 54 0.29 8.54 -2.28
C PRO A 54 0.99 7.91 -3.50
N ASP A 55 0.52 6.74 -3.94
CA ASP A 55 1.10 5.97 -5.04
C ASP A 55 1.20 6.78 -6.35
N ASP A 56 0.17 7.56 -6.68
CA ASP A 56 0.09 8.39 -7.89
C ASP A 56 1.21 9.44 -7.98
N TRP A 57 1.74 9.87 -6.84
CA TRP A 57 2.89 10.78 -6.76
C TRP A 57 4.11 10.28 -7.54
N TYR A 58 4.27 8.95 -7.66
CA TYR A 58 5.35 8.34 -8.46
C TYR A 58 5.35 8.83 -9.91
N PHE A 59 4.17 8.91 -10.53
CA PHE A 59 4.01 9.28 -11.94
C PHE A 59 4.16 10.79 -12.18
N HIS A 60 4.07 11.59 -11.11
CA HIS A 60 4.27 13.03 -11.14
C HIS A 60 5.72 13.45 -10.85
N ARG A 61 6.62 12.48 -10.64
CA ARG A 61 8.03 12.71 -10.31
C ARG A 61 8.92 12.37 -11.51
N ARG A 62 9.99 13.14 -11.66
CA ARG A 62 11.14 12.76 -12.48
C ARG A 62 12.17 12.07 -11.59
N TRP A 63 12.63 10.92 -12.04
CA TRP A 63 13.56 10.06 -11.30
C TRP A 63 14.96 10.13 -11.94
N GLU A 64 16.00 9.72 -11.20
CA GLU A 64 17.40 9.82 -11.66
C GLU A 64 17.61 9.32 -13.09
N GLY A 65 18.29 10.14 -13.89
CA GLY A 65 18.39 10.04 -15.36
C GLY A 65 18.09 11.38 -16.05
N ASP A 66 17.19 12.18 -15.45
CA ASP A 66 16.78 13.51 -15.92
C ASP A 66 17.27 14.61 -14.97
N ARG A 67 18.58 14.93 -15.05
CA ARG A 67 19.33 16.12 -14.60
C ARG A 67 18.94 17.01 -13.38
N SER A 68 17.93 16.75 -12.53
CA SER A 68 17.54 17.81 -11.55
C SER A 68 16.80 17.43 -10.26
N ASP A 69 16.73 16.18 -9.81
CA ASP A 69 15.87 15.88 -8.66
C ASP A 69 16.59 15.29 -7.44
N ARG A 70 16.26 15.86 -6.26
CA ARG A 70 16.72 15.43 -4.92
C ARG A 70 16.24 14.03 -4.53
N TYR A 71 15.54 13.33 -5.42
CA TYR A 71 14.89 12.06 -5.16
C TYR A 71 15.40 10.97 -6.10
N ARG A 72 15.71 9.82 -5.51
CA ARG A 72 16.28 8.65 -6.19
C ARG A 72 15.36 7.48 -5.95
N TYR A 73 14.74 7.00 -7.02
CA TYR A 73 13.87 5.84 -6.89
C TYR A 73 14.71 4.58 -6.66
N ARG A 74 14.29 3.77 -5.70
CA ARG A 74 14.89 2.49 -5.36
C ARG A 74 13.87 1.38 -5.61
N ALA A 75 14.40 0.19 -5.85
CA ALA A 75 13.57 -0.99 -6.05
C ALA A 75 12.65 -1.21 -4.85
N TYR A 76 11.42 -1.62 -5.14
CA TYR A 76 10.53 -2.18 -4.13
C TYR A 76 11.13 -3.46 -3.55
N ARG A 77 10.94 -3.70 -2.25
CA ARG A 77 11.54 -4.82 -1.50
C ARG A 77 10.45 -5.54 -0.70
N ASP A 78 9.72 -6.42 -1.37
CA ASP A 78 8.74 -7.35 -0.78
C ASP A 78 9.31 -8.76 -0.56
N ASP A 79 10.45 -9.06 -1.19
CA ASP A 79 11.18 -10.33 -1.09
C ASP A 79 11.90 -10.54 0.25
N VAL A 80 12.00 -9.49 1.06
CA VAL A 80 12.72 -9.48 2.35
C VAL A 80 11.88 -8.88 3.47
N ALA A 81 12.36 -9.03 4.71
CA ALA A 81 11.75 -8.38 5.86
C ALA A 81 11.58 -6.87 5.63
N LYS A 82 10.48 -6.32 6.18
CA LYS A 82 10.14 -4.90 6.09
C LYS A 82 11.33 -4.05 6.54
N GLY A 83 11.52 -2.90 5.90
CA GLY A 83 12.73 -2.12 6.05
C GLY A 83 12.66 -0.79 5.31
N TYR A 84 13.83 -0.18 5.14
CA TYR A 84 13.99 1.10 4.48
C TYR A 84 15.31 1.18 3.71
N TRP A 85 15.36 2.00 2.67
CA TRP A 85 16.61 2.30 1.98
C TRP A 85 17.42 3.34 2.76
N ARG A 86 18.73 3.15 2.81
CA ARG A 86 19.71 4.13 3.31
C ARG A 86 21.00 4.01 2.53
N ASN A 87 21.47 5.09 1.91
CA ASN A 87 22.71 5.11 1.13
C ASN A 87 22.76 3.98 0.07
N GLY A 88 21.62 3.67 -0.57
CA GLY A 88 21.55 2.60 -1.57
C GLY A 88 21.64 1.18 -1.01
N VAL A 89 21.45 0.98 0.29
CA VAL A 89 21.35 -0.35 0.93
C VAL A 89 19.98 -0.51 1.60
N TRP A 90 19.40 -1.70 1.50
CA TRP A 90 18.17 -2.04 2.24
C TRP A 90 18.51 -2.43 3.68
N ILE A 91 17.93 -1.70 4.63
CA ILE A 91 18.07 -1.96 6.07
C ILE A 91 16.75 -2.53 6.57
N THR A 92 16.78 -3.78 7.05
CA THR A 92 15.61 -4.42 7.66
C THR A 92 15.31 -3.82 9.02
N PHE A 93 14.04 -3.82 9.40
CA PHE A 93 13.55 -3.32 10.66
C PHE A 93 13.96 -4.14 11.87
#